data_AF-A0A7J8PGF4-F1
#
_entry.id   AF-A0A7J8PGF4-F1
#
_cell.length_a   1.000
_cell.length_b   1.000
_cell.length_c   1.000
_cell.angle_alpha   90.00
_cell.angle_beta   90.00
_cell.angle_gamma   90.00
#
_symmetry.space_group_name_H-M   'P 1'
#
loop_
_entity.id
_entity.type
_entity.pdbx_description
1 polymer ?
#
loop_
_entity_poly.entity_id
_entity_poly.type
_entity_poly.pdbx_seq_one_letter_code
_entity_poly.pdbx_strand_id
1 'polypeptide(L)'
;CLRAFTPKELEDLKSLFNSLAAQSQTNGQYVSSSVFQVYFGLKGPLGERMFDLATQGRKDDKLTFEDLVITKGTYVKGTNDEIEEFIYRLLDVTDDEILTRSDLDSVLVNMFNHIFQLKGSQPESSSHCYMVETFLNAATFSKDHEGRDKSMSFEDFKSWCTLVPSVKKFLSNLLVPPDPGFPCLCSFT
;
A
#
# COMPACT_ATOMS: atom_id res chain seq x y z
N CYS A 1 -16.32 -3.96 9.55
CA CYS A 1 -17.19 -3.95 8.35
C CYS A 1 -17.10 -5.33 7.67
N LEU A 2 -17.97 -6.28 8.00
CA LEU A 2 -18.00 -7.60 7.34
C LEU A 2 -18.72 -7.47 6.00
N ARG A 3 -18.04 -6.91 4.99
CA ARG A 3 -18.55 -6.89 3.61
C ARG A 3 -18.58 -8.32 3.08
N ALA A 4 -19.56 -8.60 2.22
CA ALA A 4 -19.88 -9.97 1.81
C ALA A 4 -18.79 -10.58 0.93
N PHE A 5 -17.78 -11.16 1.57
CA PHE A 5 -17.00 -12.25 0.98
C PHE A 5 -17.90 -13.47 0.88
N THR A 6 -17.84 -14.15 -0.25
CA THR A 6 -18.43 -15.48 -0.38
C THR A 6 -17.73 -16.46 0.56
N PRO A 7 -18.36 -17.58 0.94
CA PRO A 7 -17.69 -18.61 1.76
C PRO A 7 -16.34 -19.06 1.15
N LYS A 8 -16.28 -19.19 -0.18
CA LYS A 8 -15.05 -19.55 -0.89
C LYS A 8 -13.96 -18.49 -0.76
N GLU A 9 -14.30 -17.22 -0.92
CA GLU A 9 -13.33 -16.13 -0.75
C GLU A 9 -12.80 -16.05 0.70
N LEU A 10 -13.65 -16.33 1.70
CA LEU A 10 -13.20 -16.41 3.10
C LEU A 10 -12.28 -17.61 3.34
N GLU A 11 -12.56 -18.77 2.76
CA GLU A 11 -11.68 -19.95 2.82
C GLU A 11 -10.33 -19.69 2.16
N ASP A 12 -10.32 -19.01 1.01
CA ASP A 12 -9.10 -18.65 0.30
C ASP A 12 -8.29 -17.62 1.10
N LEU A 13 -8.94 -16.59 1.67
CA LEU A 13 -8.29 -15.64 2.58
C LEU A 13 -7.74 -16.32 3.83
N LYS A 14 -8.45 -17.31 4.39
CA LYS A 14 -7.99 -18.06 5.56
C LYS A 14 -6.79 -18.93 5.22
N SER A 15 -6.79 -19.55 4.05
CA SER A 15 -5.65 -20.32 3.54
C SER A 15 -4.42 -19.43 3.34
N LEU A 16 -4.62 -18.23 2.76
CA LEU A 16 -3.58 -17.21 2.64
C LEU A 16 -3.03 -16.82 4.02
N PHE A 17 -3.91 -16.46 4.96
CA PHE A 17 -3.52 -16.07 6.31
C PHE A 17 -2.67 -17.16 6.99
N ASN A 18 -3.13 -18.41 6.95
CA ASN A 18 -2.41 -19.53 7.56
C ASN A 18 -1.01 -19.72 6.94
N SER A 19 -0.89 -19.57 5.61
CA SER A 19 0.39 -19.66 4.91
C SER A 19 1.36 -18.56 5.37
N LEU A 20 0.89 -17.31 5.46
CA LEU A 20 1.70 -16.18 5.90
C LEU A 20 2.07 -16.28 7.39
N ALA A 21 1.13 -16.71 8.23
CA ALA A 21 1.37 -16.85 9.67
C ALA A 21 2.37 -18.00 9.95
N ALA A 22 2.36 -19.07 9.15
CA ALA A 22 3.38 -20.11 9.21
C ALA A 22 4.77 -19.59 8.85
N GLN A 23 4.88 -18.77 7.80
CA GLN A 23 6.14 -18.10 7.41
C GLN A 23 6.63 -17.11 8.48
N SER A 24 5.71 -16.53 9.25
CA SER A 24 6.05 -15.60 10.34
C SER A 24 6.63 -16.29 11.58
N GLN A 25 6.68 -17.63 11.61
CA GLN A 25 7.15 -18.43 12.75
C GLN A 25 6.36 -18.17 14.05
N THR A 26 5.09 -17.77 13.92
CA THR A 26 4.21 -17.40 15.04
C THR A 26 3.31 -18.55 15.51
N ASN A 27 3.62 -19.78 15.09
CA ASN A 27 2.74 -20.94 15.23
C ASN A 27 1.33 -20.71 14.64
N GLY A 28 1.22 -19.89 13.58
CA GLY A 28 -0.05 -19.63 12.90
C GLY A 28 -0.96 -18.62 13.59
N GLN A 29 -0.48 -17.89 14.60
CA GLN A 29 -1.33 -16.96 15.36
C GLN A 29 -1.53 -15.61 14.65
N TYR A 30 -0.50 -15.09 14.00
CA TYR A 30 -0.52 -13.79 13.33
C TYR A 30 0.53 -13.71 12.22
N VAL A 31 0.37 -12.75 11.32
CA VAL A 31 1.36 -12.40 10.31
C VAL A 31 2.19 -11.22 10.81
N SER A 32 3.51 -11.33 10.76
CA SER A 32 4.43 -10.24 11.12
C SER A 32 4.53 -9.21 9.99
N SER A 33 4.94 -7.98 10.32
CA SER A 33 5.17 -6.93 9.32
C SER A 33 6.17 -7.36 8.24
N SER A 34 7.25 -8.04 8.63
CA SER A 34 8.27 -8.53 7.69
C SER A 34 7.70 -9.47 6.62
N VAL A 35 6.91 -10.47 7.01
CA VAL A 35 6.32 -11.43 6.07
C VAL A 35 5.25 -10.77 5.21
N PHE A 36 4.43 -9.89 5.81
CA PHE A 36 3.44 -9.12 5.08
C PHE A 36 4.08 -8.28 3.97
N GLN A 37 5.11 -7.49 4.30
CA GLN A 37 5.81 -6.63 3.37
C GLN A 37 6.44 -7.43 2.22
N VAL A 38 7.08 -8.56 2.52
CA VAL A 38 7.65 -9.47 1.50
C VAL A 38 6.57 -9.99 0.55
N TYR A 39 5.44 -10.46 1.07
CA TYR A 39 4.36 -11.02 0.27
C TYR A 39 3.76 -10.01 -0.72
N PHE A 40 3.57 -8.77 -0.28
CA PHE A 40 3.04 -7.70 -1.14
C PHE A 40 4.12 -6.99 -1.97
N GLY A 41 5.40 -7.38 -1.83
CA GLY A 41 6.51 -6.74 -2.54
C GLY A 41 6.71 -5.27 -2.15
N LEU A 42 6.28 -4.90 -0.94
CA LEU A 42 6.41 -3.56 -0.38
C LEU A 42 7.63 -3.53 0.54
N LYS A 43 8.39 -2.44 0.49
CA LYS A 43 9.55 -2.22 1.36
C LYS A 43 9.55 -0.80 1.90
N GLY A 44 10.17 -0.62 3.05
CA GLY A 44 10.39 0.70 3.65
C GLY A 44 9.08 1.37 4.11
N PRO A 45 9.04 2.71 4.17
CA PRO A 45 7.95 3.45 4.81
C PRO A 45 6.55 3.13 4.29
N LEU A 46 6.40 2.92 2.97
CA LEU A 46 5.10 2.53 2.38
C LEU A 46 4.64 1.14 2.84
N GLY A 47 5.57 0.18 2.99
CA GLY A 47 5.26 -1.16 3.46
C GLY A 47 4.87 -1.17 4.93
N GLU A 48 5.58 -0.40 5.75
CA GLU A 48 5.25 -0.17 7.16
C GLU A 48 3.88 0.50 7.31
N ARG A 49 3.63 1.57 6.55
CA ARG A 49 2.35 2.27 6.56
C ARG A 49 1.19 1.36 6.13
N MET A 50 1.40 0.56 5.09
CA MET A 50 0.41 -0.43 4.63
C MET A 50 0.09 -1.45 5.72
N PHE A 51 1.11 -1.92 6.45
CA PHE A 51 0.91 -2.85 7.56
C PHE A 51 0.15 -2.19 8.71
N ASP A 52 0.50 -0.97 9.08
CA ASP A 52 -0.20 -0.21 10.13
C ASP A 52 -1.67 -0.01 9.80
N LEU A 53 -2.00 0.38 8.56
CA LEU A 53 -3.40 0.49 8.14
C LEU A 53 -4.10 -0.87 8.16
N ALA A 54 -3.40 -1.93 7.79
CA ALA A 54 -3.95 -3.28 7.82
C ALA A 54 -4.29 -3.72 9.25
N THR A 55 -3.40 -3.48 10.22
CA THR A 55 -3.60 -3.78 11.65
C THR A 55 -4.49 -2.77 12.37
N GLN A 56 -5.17 -1.87 11.64
CA GLN A 56 -6.04 -0.84 12.21
C GLN A 56 -5.29 0.12 13.16
N GLY A 57 -4.00 0.35 12.91
CA GLY A 57 -3.12 1.20 13.72
C GLY A 57 -2.60 0.53 15.00
N ARG A 58 -2.90 -0.77 15.22
CA ARG A 58 -2.30 -1.50 16.35
C ARG A 58 -0.80 -1.65 16.10
N LYS A 59 0.00 -1.08 17.01
CA LYS A 59 1.48 -1.10 16.98
C LYS A 59 2.04 -2.32 17.73
N ASP A 60 1.44 -3.49 17.53
CA ASP A 60 1.79 -4.75 18.21
C ASP A 60 2.54 -5.74 17.29
N ASP A 61 2.81 -5.35 16.05
CA ASP A 61 3.41 -6.16 14.97
C ASP A 61 2.58 -7.44 14.65
N LYS A 62 1.25 -7.37 14.83
CA LYS A 62 0.36 -8.52 14.68
C LYS A 62 -0.82 -8.22 13.76
N LEU A 63 -0.73 -8.71 12.53
CA LEU A 63 -1.88 -8.83 11.65
C LEU A 63 -2.61 -10.14 11.94
N THR A 64 -3.86 -10.06 12.38
CA THR A 64 -4.75 -11.20 12.60
C THR A 64 -5.58 -11.49 11.35
N PHE A 65 -6.28 -12.62 11.34
CA PHE A 65 -7.18 -12.96 10.24
C PHE A 65 -8.31 -11.95 10.09
N GLU A 66 -8.83 -11.42 11.21
CA GLU A 66 -9.87 -10.40 11.19
C GLU A 66 -9.38 -9.10 10.54
N ASP A 67 -8.16 -8.67 10.87
CA ASP A 67 -7.54 -7.48 10.25
C ASP A 67 -7.38 -7.64 8.75
N LEU A 68 -6.94 -8.82 8.31
CA LEU A 68 -6.80 -9.14 6.89
C LEU A 68 -8.14 -9.08 6.17
N VAL A 69 -9.19 -9.66 6.75
CA VAL A 69 -10.55 -9.64 6.20
C VAL A 69 -11.11 -8.22 6.14
N ILE A 70 -10.94 -7.44 7.21
CA ILE A 70 -11.39 -6.04 7.26
C ILE A 70 -10.67 -5.23 6.19
N THR A 71 -9.34 -5.31 6.14
CA THR A 71 -8.51 -4.53 5.22
C THR A 71 -8.80 -4.88 3.77
N LYS A 72 -8.87 -6.17 3.43
CA LYS A 72 -9.27 -6.63 2.09
C LYS A 72 -10.70 -6.24 1.77
N GLY A 73 -11.61 -6.29 2.74
CA GLY A 73 -13.00 -5.87 2.58
C GLY A 73 -13.10 -4.38 2.25
N THR A 74 -12.29 -3.55 2.90
CA THR A 74 -12.20 -2.11 2.62
C THR A 74 -11.62 -1.84 1.24
N TYR A 75 -10.44 -2.40 0.97
CA TYR A 75 -9.65 -2.02 -0.19
C TYR A 75 -10.11 -2.68 -1.51
N VAL A 76 -10.63 -3.90 -1.46
CA VAL A 76 -11.02 -4.66 -2.67
C VAL A 76 -12.53 -4.59 -2.92
N LYS A 77 -13.33 -4.59 -1.86
CA LYS A 77 -14.80 -4.65 -1.93
C LYS A 77 -15.49 -3.38 -1.45
N GLY A 78 -14.74 -2.31 -1.20
CA GLY A 78 -15.30 -1.03 -0.78
C GLY A 78 -15.92 -0.20 -1.88
N THR A 79 -16.63 0.84 -1.45
CA THR A 79 -17.02 1.91 -2.35
C THR A 79 -15.77 2.64 -2.86
N ASN A 80 -15.89 3.36 -3.97
CA ASN A 80 -14.77 4.16 -4.48
C ASN A 80 -14.24 5.13 -3.42
N ASP A 81 -15.13 5.78 -2.67
CA ASP A 81 -14.76 6.73 -1.62
C ASP A 81 -13.95 6.07 -0.50
N GLU A 82 -14.34 4.86 -0.07
CA GLU A 82 -13.62 4.13 0.99
C GLU A 82 -12.25 3.64 0.51
N ILE A 83 -12.14 3.23 -0.75
CA ILE A 83 -10.87 2.84 -1.37
C ILE A 83 -9.97 4.07 -1.51
N GLU A 84 -10.52 5.19 -1.96
CA GLU A 84 -9.80 6.46 -2.09
C GLU A 84 -9.33 6.99 -0.74
N GLU A 85 -10.17 6.93 0.29
CA GLU A 85 -9.79 7.32 1.65
C GLU A 85 -8.70 6.41 2.20
N PHE A 86 -8.78 5.10 1.95
CA PHE A 86 -7.73 4.18 2.33
C PHE A 86 -6.40 4.51 1.64
N ILE A 87 -6.43 4.78 0.33
CA ILE A 87 -5.24 5.17 -0.44
C ILE A 87 -4.68 6.50 0.07
N TYR A 88 -5.55 7.49 0.32
CA TYR A 88 -5.13 8.79 0.87
C TYR A 88 -4.39 8.63 2.19
N ARG A 89 -4.91 7.81 3.11
CA ARG A 89 -4.23 7.49 4.38
C ARG A 89 -2.92 6.71 4.19
N LEU A 90 -2.86 5.84 3.17
CA LEU A 90 -1.66 5.09 2.82
C LEU A 90 -0.53 6.00 2.31
N LEU A 91 -0.88 7.11 1.66
CA LEU A 91 0.11 8.05 1.15
C LEU A 91 0.84 8.81 2.26
N ASP A 92 0.19 9.05 3.41
CA ASP A 92 0.82 9.63 4.60
C ASP A 92 1.70 8.56 5.28
N VAL A 93 2.94 8.42 4.78
CA VAL A 93 3.89 7.41 5.24
C VAL A 93 4.53 7.77 6.57
N THR A 94 4.52 9.04 6.97
CA THR A 94 4.98 9.50 8.29
C THR A 94 3.99 9.23 9.42
N ASP A 95 2.72 8.98 9.09
CA ASP A 95 1.64 8.76 10.07
C ASP A 95 1.44 9.96 11.01
N ASP A 96 1.57 11.18 10.48
CA ASP A 96 1.41 12.43 11.23
C ASP A 96 0.10 13.18 10.88
N GLU A 97 -0.76 12.54 10.08
CA GLU A 97 -2.04 13.05 9.57
C GLU A 97 -1.90 14.24 8.59
N ILE A 98 -0.68 14.51 8.12
CA ILE A 98 -0.38 15.61 7.20
C ILE A 98 0.26 15.03 5.95
N LEU A 99 -0.50 14.99 4.86
CA LEU A 99 0.03 14.48 3.60
C LEU A 99 0.90 15.53 2.90
N THR A 100 2.22 15.48 3.12
CA THR A 100 3.17 16.43 2.56
C THR A 100 3.68 16.01 1.18
N ARG A 101 4.41 16.92 0.53
CA ARG A 101 5.11 16.60 -0.72
C ARG A 101 6.17 15.52 -0.53
N SER A 102 6.82 15.47 0.64
CA SER A 102 7.84 14.47 0.97
C SER A 102 7.26 13.06 1.07
N ASP A 103 6.02 12.95 1.57
CA ASP A 103 5.31 11.68 1.64
C ASP A 103 5.01 11.14 0.24
N LEU A 104 4.45 12.00 -0.62
CA LEU A 104 4.18 11.62 -2.02
C LEU A 104 5.48 11.24 -2.75
N ASP A 105 6.57 11.97 -2.53
CA ASP A 105 7.88 11.67 -3.14
C ASP A 105 8.33 10.25 -2.76
N SER A 106 8.28 9.93 -1.46
CA SER A 106 8.66 8.63 -0.93
C SER A 106 7.83 7.49 -1.53
N VAL A 107 6.51 7.69 -1.68
CA VAL A 107 5.62 6.70 -2.30
C VAL A 107 5.92 6.53 -3.79
N LEU A 108 6.08 7.63 -4.54
CA LEU A 108 6.36 7.58 -5.97
C LEU A 108 7.70 6.90 -6.26
N VAL A 109 8.75 7.21 -5.49
CA VAL A 109 10.05 6.54 -5.58
C VAL A 109 9.89 5.04 -5.36
N ASN A 110 9.15 4.62 -4.34
CA ASN A 110 8.92 3.19 -4.07
C ASN A 110 8.11 2.51 -5.18
N MET A 111 7.09 3.19 -5.70
CA MET A 111 6.28 2.74 -6.84
C MET A 111 7.16 2.49 -8.08
N PHE A 112 8.00 3.45 -8.47
CA PHE A 112 8.90 3.27 -9.62
C PHE A 112 9.90 2.15 -9.37
N ASN A 113 10.51 2.10 -8.19
CA ASN A 113 11.44 1.03 -7.85
C ASN A 113 10.77 -0.35 -7.95
N HIS A 114 9.54 -0.50 -7.47
CA HIS A 114 8.78 -1.74 -7.59
C HIS A 114 8.50 -2.10 -9.07
N ILE A 115 7.99 -1.15 -9.88
CA ILE A 115 7.67 -1.39 -11.30
C ILE A 115 8.92 -1.73 -12.13
N PHE A 116 10.04 -1.06 -11.89
CA PHE A 116 11.28 -1.30 -12.65
C PHE A 116 12.01 -2.57 -12.21
N GLN A 117 11.95 -2.93 -10.93
CA GLN A 117 12.44 -4.23 -10.45
C GLN A 117 11.68 -5.38 -11.12
N LEU A 118 10.37 -5.26 -11.29
CA LEU A 118 9.56 -6.25 -12.03
C LEU A 118 9.98 -6.40 -13.50
N LYS A 119 10.53 -5.34 -14.12
CA LYS A 119 10.94 -5.34 -15.53
C LYS A 119 12.39 -5.77 -15.76
N GLY A 120 13.15 -6.10 -14.71
CA GLY A 120 14.55 -6.50 -14.81
C GLY A 120 15.49 -5.42 -15.36
N SER A 121 15.04 -4.17 -15.44
CA SER A 121 15.82 -3.04 -15.94
C SER A 121 16.74 -2.50 -14.85
N GLN A 122 18.01 -2.25 -15.18
CA GLN A 122 18.91 -1.49 -14.31
C GLN A 122 18.39 -0.06 -14.14
N PRO A 123 18.41 0.51 -12.92
CA PRO A 123 17.89 1.85 -12.67
C PRO A 123 18.82 2.89 -13.30
N GLU A 124 18.39 3.52 -14.39
CA GLU A 124 18.96 4.80 -14.81
C GLU A 124 18.42 5.87 -13.85
N SER A 125 19.18 6.13 -12.77
CA SER A 125 18.75 6.96 -11.63
C SER A 125 18.24 8.34 -12.01
N SER A 126 18.75 8.94 -13.10
CA SER A 126 18.33 10.27 -13.57
C SER A 126 16.93 10.30 -14.19
N SER A 127 16.48 9.21 -14.83
CA SER A 127 15.15 9.13 -15.43
C SER A 127 14.05 9.03 -14.36
N HIS A 128 14.34 8.34 -13.25
CA HIS A 128 13.43 8.14 -12.14
C HIS A 128 13.10 9.47 -11.44
N CYS A 129 14.11 10.30 -11.16
CA CYS A 129 13.92 11.60 -10.53
C CYS A 129 13.02 12.52 -11.37
N TYR A 130 13.20 12.55 -12.69
CA TYR A 130 12.38 13.39 -13.57
C TYR A 130 10.91 12.95 -13.62
N MET A 131 10.65 11.63 -13.64
CA MET A 131 9.28 11.11 -13.59
C MET A 131 8.62 11.45 -12.27
N VAL A 132 9.28 11.20 -11.13
CA VAL A 132 8.76 11.53 -9.79
C VAL A 132 8.42 13.01 -9.71
N GLU A 133 9.34 13.89 -10.12
CA GLU A 133 9.12 15.33 -10.10
C GLU A 133 7.92 15.75 -10.97
N THR A 134 7.75 15.15 -12.15
CA THR A 134 6.60 15.42 -13.02
C THR A 134 5.28 15.09 -12.33
N PHE A 135 5.18 13.93 -11.67
CA PHE A 135 3.97 13.53 -10.95
C PHE A 135 3.71 14.38 -9.71
N LEU A 136 4.78 14.78 -9.00
CA LEU A 136 4.69 15.69 -7.86
C LEU A 136 4.28 17.11 -8.25
N ASN A 137 4.68 17.59 -9.43
CA ASN A 137 4.31 18.92 -9.91
C ASN A 137 2.84 19.00 -10.37
N ALA A 138 2.24 17.86 -10.69
CA ALA A 138 0.80 17.76 -10.96
C ALA A 138 -0.05 17.74 -9.68
N ALA A 139 0.55 17.51 -8.51
CA ALA A 139 -0.14 17.47 -7.23
C ALA A 139 -0.35 18.89 -6.67
N THR A 140 -1.54 19.13 -6.12
CA THR A 140 -1.88 20.36 -5.40
C THR A 140 -1.77 20.13 -3.90
N PHE A 141 -1.20 21.09 -3.18
CA PHE A 141 -1.12 21.10 -1.73
C PHE A 141 -1.80 22.38 -1.25
N SER A 142 -3.12 22.33 -1.06
CA SER A 142 -3.92 23.52 -0.75
C SER A 142 -4.14 23.75 0.75
N LYS A 143 -3.96 22.72 1.57
CA LYS A 143 -4.24 22.78 3.01
C LYS A 143 -3.08 23.47 3.72
N ASP A 144 -3.40 24.57 4.40
CA ASP A 144 -2.44 25.35 5.16
C ASP A 144 -2.35 24.82 6.60
N HIS A 145 -1.15 24.83 7.15
CA HIS A 145 -0.84 24.47 8.51
C HIS A 145 0.06 25.56 9.07
N GLU A 146 -0.38 26.24 10.12
CA GLU A 146 0.37 27.37 10.69
C GLU A 146 1.84 26.99 10.97
N GLY A 147 2.76 27.57 10.18
CA GLY A 147 4.20 27.35 10.32
C GLY A 147 4.76 26.05 9.72
N ARG A 148 3.99 25.29 8.91
CA ARG A 148 4.47 24.12 8.15
C ARG A 148 4.27 24.30 6.65
N ASP A 149 4.91 23.43 5.88
CA ASP A 149 4.64 23.33 4.45
C ASP A 149 3.19 22.94 4.18
N LYS A 150 2.65 23.41 3.05
CA LYS A 150 1.29 23.07 2.63
C LYS A 150 1.16 21.56 2.43
N SER A 151 0.01 21.03 2.83
CA SER A 151 -0.32 19.62 2.68
C SER A 151 -1.44 19.40 1.65
N MET A 152 -1.53 18.16 1.20
CA MET A 152 -2.55 17.70 0.28
C MET A 152 -3.81 17.39 1.07
N SER A 153 -4.93 18.02 0.71
CA SER A 153 -6.25 17.64 1.21
C SER A 153 -6.79 16.40 0.50
N PHE A 154 -7.88 15.82 1.01
CA PHE A 154 -8.55 14.71 0.31
C PHE A 154 -9.12 15.14 -1.04
N GLU A 155 -9.63 16.37 -1.15
CA GLU A 155 -10.06 16.98 -2.42
C GLU A 155 -8.92 17.13 -3.41
N ASP A 156 -7.76 17.59 -2.94
CA ASP A 156 -6.55 17.70 -3.77
C ASP A 156 -6.11 16.32 -4.27
N PHE A 157 -6.14 15.30 -3.41
CA PHE A 157 -5.83 13.93 -3.77
C PHE A 157 -6.79 13.37 -4.85
N LYS A 158 -8.10 13.57 -4.71
CA LYS A 158 -9.10 13.17 -5.72
C LYS A 158 -8.86 13.86 -7.07
N SER A 159 -8.53 15.15 -7.02
CA SER A 159 -8.16 15.93 -8.21
C SER A 159 -6.89 15.37 -8.86
N TRP A 160 -5.85 15.10 -8.08
CA TRP A 160 -4.61 14.51 -8.54
C TRP A 160 -4.80 13.11 -9.15
N CYS A 161 -5.62 12.25 -8.53
CA CYS A 161 -5.98 10.95 -9.08
C CYS A 161 -6.73 11.03 -10.41
N THR A 162 -7.48 12.11 -10.63
CA THR A 162 -8.16 12.38 -11.92
C THR A 162 -7.18 12.86 -12.98
N LEU A 163 -6.22 13.71 -12.60
CA LEU A 163 -5.16 14.22 -13.48
C LEU A 163 -4.14 13.13 -13.83
N VAL A 164 -3.89 12.21 -12.90
CA VAL A 164 -2.88 11.15 -13.01
C VAL A 164 -3.50 9.76 -12.77
N PRO A 165 -4.31 9.25 -13.72
CA PRO A 165 -5.00 7.96 -13.54
C PRO A 165 -4.05 6.77 -13.34
N SER A 166 -2.84 6.84 -13.88
CA SER A 166 -1.83 5.78 -13.74
C SER A 166 -1.36 5.58 -12.30
N VAL A 167 -1.25 6.67 -11.52
CA VAL A 167 -0.85 6.57 -10.10
C VAL A 167 -2.00 5.99 -9.29
N LYS A 168 -3.24 6.46 -9.51
CA LYS A 168 -4.43 5.83 -8.91
C LYS A 168 -4.47 4.34 -9.19
N LYS A 169 -4.28 3.94 -10.46
CA LYS A 169 -4.29 2.53 -10.86
C LYS A 169 -3.22 1.72 -10.13
N PHE A 170 -2.01 2.23 -9.96
CA PHE A 170 -0.99 1.54 -9.20
C PHE A 170 -1.36 1.41 -7.72
N LEU A 171 -1.73 2.53 -7.10
CA LEU A 171 -2.08 2.59 -5.68
C LEU A 171 -3.31 1.76 -5.32
N SER A 172 -4.24 1.53 -6.26
CA SER A 172 -5.41 0.65 -6.12
C SER A 172 -5.11 -0.83 -6.37
N ASN A 173 -3.92 -1.17 -6.90
CA ASN A 173 -3.50 -2.55 -7.13
C ASN A 173 -2.46 -3.04 -6.11
N LEU A 174 -1.97 -2.19 -5.19
CA LEU A 174 -0.96 -2.54 -4.19
C LEU A 174 -1.33 -3.73 -3.31
N LEU A 175 -2.61 -3.86 -2.93
CA LEU A 175 -3.10 -5.01 -2.16
C LEU A 175 -3.72 -6.10 -3.02
N VAL A 176 -3.71 -6.00 -4.34
CA VAL A 176 -4.06 -7.14 -5.18
C VAL A 176 -2.85 -8.07 -5.16
N PRO A 177 -2.97 -9.32 -4.68
CA PRO A 177 -1.85 -10.24 -4.71
C PRO A 177 -1.32 -10.36 -6.15
N PRO A 178 0.00 -10.50 -6.36
CA PRO A 178 0.48 -10.92 -7.67
C PRO A 178 -0.24 -12.22 -8.06
N ASP A 179 -0.66 -12.31 -9.33
CA ASP A 179 -1.37 -13.48 -9.85
C ASP A 179 -0.64 -14.78 -9.40
N PRO A 180 -1.35 -15.85 -9.01
CA PRO A 180 -0.73 -17.09 -8.56
C PRO A 180 0.16 -17.78 -9.63
N GLY A 181 0.23 -17.22 -10.84
CA GLY A 181 1.17 -17.60 -11.90
C GLY A 181 2.58 -17.03 -11.77
N PHE A 182 2.85 -16.12 -10.83
CA PHE A 182 4.21 -15.72 -10.48
C PHE A 182 4.65 -16.51 -9.25
N PRO A 183 5.46 -17.58 -9.40
CA PRO A 183 6.07 -18.21 -8.24
C PRO A 183 6.87 -17.14 -7.50
N CYS A 184 6.59 -16.99 -6.20
CA CYS A 184 7.54 -16.37 -5.28
C CYS A 184 8.88 -17.06 -5.52
N LEU A 185 9.83 -16.36 -6.14
CA LEU A 185 11.20 -16.81 -6.38
C LEU A 185 11.94 -16.88 -5.04
N CYS A 186 11.52 -17.81 -4.19
CA CYS A 186 12.24 -18.31 -3.04
C CYS A 186 12.11 -19.83 -3.07
N SER A 187 12.70 -20.43 -4.11
CA SER A 187 13.05 -21.84 -4.16
C SER A 187 14.42 -21.92 -4.81
N PHE A 188 15.44 -21.46 -4.09
CA PHE A 188 16.80 -21.92 -4.32
C PHE A 188 17.30 -22.50 -3.00
N THR A 189 17.46 -23.82 -3.08
CA THR A 189 18.25 -24.76 -2.25
C THR A 189 19.28 -24.14 -1.32
#